data_AF-A0A852BFC1-F1
#
_entry.id   AF-A0A852BFC1-F1
#
_cell.length_a   1.000
_cell.length_b   1.000
_cell.length_c   1.000
_cell.angle_alpha   90.00
_cell.angle_beta   90.00
_cell.angle_gamma   90.00
#
_symmetry.space_group_name_H-M   'P 1'
#
loop_
_entity.id
_entity.type
_entity.pdbx_description
1 polymer ?
#
loop_
_entity_poly.entity_id
_entity_poly.type
_entity_poly.pdbx_seq_one_letter_code
_entity_poly.pdbx_strand_id
1 'polypeptide(L)'
;VMLAASYWSLLAPAIEMAEGSGTFGAFSFFPVAAGFALGAAFVYGADLLSPGLGFTGPSHATLALGCEQRAGKEKQEQDPGRDFGNEPSLRSELAIRIGRAGLQPGKHPAENGEPYQRRRGAGPPLPEGPPAFPAPRDGAALAGSSSWRRIMLMILAITIHNIPEGLAVGVGFGAIGKSESATFQSARNLAIGIGIQNFPEGLAVSLPLRGAGFSTWKAFWYGQLSGMVEPLAGLLGALAVVLAEPLLPYALGFAAGAMVYVVMDDIIPEAQTSGNGKLASWTSILGFVVMMSLDVGLG
;
A
#
# COMPACT_ATOMS: atom_id res chain seq x y z
N VAL A 1 -9.13 -4.35 -6.94
CA VAL A 1 -8.98 -4.45 -8.41
C VAL A 1 -8.15 -5.69 -8.74
N MET A 2 -6.88 -5.74 -8.31
CA MET A 2 -5.96 -6.89 -8.48
C MET A 2 -6.59 -8.28 -8.30
N LEU A 3 -7.26 -8.54 -7.16
CA LEU A 3 -7.86 -9.86 -6.90
C LEU A 3 -8.92 -10.27 -7.94
N ALA A 4 -9.73 -9.30 -8.39
CA ALA A 4 -10.72 -9.55 -9.42
C ALA A 4 -10.04 -9.76 -10.79
N ALA A 5 -9.08 -8.90 -11.15
CA ALA A 5 -8.31 -9.05 -12.39
C ALA A 5 -7.58 -10.40 -12.47
N SER A 6 -7.02 -10.86 -11.34
CA SER A 6 -6.37 -12.17 -11.21
C SER A 6 -7.32 -13.33 -11.52
N TYR A 7 -8.58 -13.22 -11.13
CA TYR A 7 -9.56 -14.26 -11.39
C TYR A 7 -10.14 -14.16 -12.80
N TRP A 8 -10.83 -13.08 -13.13
CA TRP A 8 -11.59 -12.97 -14.37
C TRP A 8 -10.72 -12.82 -15.61
N SER A 9 -9.64 -12.07 -15.52
CA SER A 9 -8.83 -11.74 -16.69
C SER A 9 -7.63 -12.67 -16.88
N LEU A 10 -7.28 -13.50 -15.87
CA LEU A 10 -6.14 -14.43 -15.94
C LEU A 10 -6.56 -15.88 -15.67
N LEU A 11 -7.08 -16.19 -14.48
CA LEU A 11 -7.41 -17.59 -14.11
C LEU A 11 -8.54 -18.19 -14.94
N ALA A 12 -9.64 -17.46 -15.14
CA ALA A 12 -10.78 -17.98 -15.89
C ALA A 12 -10.40 -18.34 -17.34
N PRO A 13 -9.75 -17.46 -18.12
CA PRO A 13 -9.22 -17.83 -19.43
C PRO A 13 -8.22 -18.99 -19.38
N ALA A 14 -7.35 -19.04 -18.36
CA ALA A 14 -6.38 -20.14 -18.23
C ALA A 14 -7.06 -21.51 -18.04
N ILE A 15 -8.11 -21.57 -17.23
CA ILE A 15 -8.88 -22.78 -16.95
C ILE A 15 -9.59 -23.23 -18.21
N GLU A 16 -10.28 -22.33 -18.91
CA GLU A 16 -10.96 -22.66 -20.17
C GLU A 16 -9.99 -23.19 -21.22
N MET A 17 -8.81 -22.58 -21.36
CA MET A 17 -7.77 -23.06 -22.28
C MET A 17 -7.28 -24.45 -21.92
N ALA A 18 -7.09 -24.72 -20.62
CA ALA A 18 -6.66 -26.03 -20.16
C ALA A 18 -7.73 -27.10 -20.37
N GLU A 19 -9.01 -26.78 -20.15
CA GLU A 19 -10.15 -27.65 -20.42
C GLU A 19 -10.32 -27.92 -21.93
N GLY A 20 -10.26 -26.87 -22.75
CA GLY A 20 -10.39 -26.95 -24.20
C GLY A 20 -9.24 -27.71 -24.88
N SER A 21 -8.07 -27.78 -24.26
CA SER A 21 -6.91 -28.51 -24.80
C SER A 21 -7.11 -30.02 -24.92
N GLY A 22 -8.07 -30.60 -24.19
CA GLY A 22 -8.35 -32.05 -24.15
C GLY A 22 -7.20 -32.93 -23.64
N THR A 23 -6.05 -32.35 -23.31
CA THR A 23 -4.80 -33.07 -23.02
C THR A 23 -4.79 -33.68 -21.63
N PHE A 24 -5.48 -33.03 -20.67
CA PHE A 24 -5.43 -33.39 -19.26
C PHE A 24 -6.73 -34.05 -18.76
N GLY A 25 -7.79 -34.10 -19.57
CA GLY A 25 -9.08 -34.65 -19.18
C GLY A 25 -9.59 -34.04 -17.87
N ALA A 26 -9.86 -34.88 -16.86
CA ALA A 26 -10.28 -34.44 -15.52
C ALA A 26 -9.22 -33.63 -14.74
N PHE A 27 -7.97 -33.61 -15.21
CA PHE A 27 -6.85 -32.88 -14.60
C PHE A 27 -6.54 -31.55 -15.31
N SER A 28 -7.50 -30.98 -16.04
CA SER A 28 -7.37 -29.65 -16.67
C SER A 28 -7.00 -28.53 -15.70
N PHE A 29 -7.29 -28.68 -14.41
CA PHE A 29 -6.86 -27.73 -13.38
C PHE A 29 -5.34 -27.73 -13.15
N PHE A 30 -4.62 -28.81 -13.49
CA PHE A 30 -3.22 -29.00 -13.11
C PHE A 30 -2.27 -27.96 -13.74
N PRO A 31 -2.33 -27.66 -15.04
CA PRO A 31 -1.51 -26.60 -15.65
C PRO A 31 -1.66 -25.25 -14.97
N VAL A 32 -2.90 -24.84 -14.71
CA VAL A 32 -3.23 -23.56 -14.11
C VAL A 32 -2.78 -23.52 -12.65
N ALA A 33 -3.05 -24.59 -11.89
CA ALA A 33 -2.63 -24.70 -10.50
C ALA A 33 -1.10 -24.72 -10.34
N ALA A 34 -0.40 -25.44 -11.23
CA ALA A 34 1.07 -25.46 -11.27
C ALA A 34 1.63 -24.06 -11.58
N GLY A 35 1.07 -23.39 -12.60
CA GLY A 35 1.40 -22.00 -12.91
C GLY A 35 1.18 -21.09 -11.69
N PHE A 36 -0.02 -21.12 -11.11
CA PHE A 36 -0.41 -20.31 -9.96
C PHE A 36 0.52 -20.49 -8.76
N ALA A 37 0.83 -21.74 -8.40
CA ALA A 37 1.76 -22.03 -7.31
C ALA A 37 3.18 -21.54 -7.62
N LEU A 38 3.66 -21.72 -8.85
CA LEU A 38 4.97 -21.22 -9.29
C LEU A 38 5.04 -19.69 -9.27
N GLY A 39 3.96 -18.99 -9.66
CA GLY A 39 3.86 -17.54 -9.60
C GLY A 39 3.96 -17.00 -8.18
N ALA A 40 3.21 -17.60 -7.25
CA ALA A 40 3.29 -17.26 -5.84
C ALA A 40 4.68 -17.55 -5.26
N ALA A 41 5.25 -18.71 -5.57
CA ALA A 41 6.60 -19.09 -5.13
C ALA A 41 7.68 -18.18 -5.72
N PHE A 42 7.50 -17.68 -6.95
CA PHE A 42 8.42 -16.74 -7.58
C PHE A 42 8.47 -15.41 -6.81
N VAL A 43 7.32 -14.85 -6.43
CA VAL A 43 7.26 -13.60 -5.65
C VAL A 43 7.87 -13.82 -4.27
N TYR A 44 7.44 -14.88 -3.57
CA TYR A 44 8.04 -15.25 -2.27
C TYR A 44 9.57 -15.42 -2.35
N GLY A 45 10.07 -16.04 -3.42
CA GLY A 45 11.50 -16.17 -3.67
C GLY A 45 12.19 -14.83 -3.89
N ALA A 46 11.56 -13.90 -4.61
CA ALA A 46 12.07 -12.54 -4.79
C ALA A 46 12.13 -11.79 -3.44
N ASP A 47 11.14 -11.98 -2.58
CA ASP A 47 11.13 -11.39 -1.23
C ASP A 47 12.21 -11.99 -0.34
N LEU A 48 12.48 -13.29 -0.47
CA LEU A 48 13.56 -13.95 0.26
C LEU A 48 14.96 -13.48 -0.18
N LEU A 49 15.13 -13.14 -1.45
CA LEU A 49 16.38 -12.62 -2.00
C LEU A 49 16.61 -11.14 -1.65
N SER A 50 15.54 -10.41 -1.35
CA SER A 50 15.58 -8.98 -1.02
C SER A 50 16.48 -8.64 0.19
N PRO A 51 16.45 -9.37 1.33
CA PRO A 51 17.40 -9.20 2.43
C PRO A 51 18.87 -9.36 2.01
N GLY A 52 19.18 -10.30 1.12
CA GLY A 52 20.54 -10.58 0.64
C GLY A 52 21.13 -9.46 -0.21
N LEU A 53 20.27 -8.63 -0.83
CA LEU A 53 20.65 -7.44 -1.59
C LEU A 53 20.58 -6.15 -0.75
N GLY A 54 20.26 -6.24 0.54
CA GLY A 54 20.19 -5.10 1.46
C GLY A 54 18.86 -4.35 1.49
N PHE A 55 17.75 -4.95 1.01
CA PHE A 55 16.41 -4.34 0.95
C PHE A 55 15.62 -4.37 2.26
N THR A 56 16.29 -4.29 3.41
CA THR A 56 15.59 -4.23 4.70
C THR A 56 15.09 -2.80 4.98
N GLY A 57 13.82 -2.56 4.67
CA GLY A 57 13.06 -1.35 5.02
C GLY A 57 11.58 -1.68 5.27
N PRO A 58 10.84 -0.85 6.04
CA PRO A 58 9.40 -1.01 6.21
C PRO A 58 8.68 -1.01 4.86
N SER A 59 7.53 -1.68 4.77
CA SER A 59 6.66 -1.71 3.60
C SER A 59 6.38 -0.31 3.04
N HIS A 60 6.26 -0.24 1.72
CA HIS A 60 6.27 0.97 0.88
C HIS A 60 5.31 2.09 1.36
N ALA A 61 4.16 1.72 1.93
CA ALA A 61 3.15 2.67 2.38
C ALA A 61 3.46 3.26 3.77
N THR A 62 3.93 2.46 4.73
CA THR A 62 4.42 2.92 6.04
C THR A 62 5.58 3.92 5.87
N LEU A 63 6.40 3.76 4.84
CA LEU A 63 7.45 4.72 4.49
C LEU A 63 6.89 6.05 3.99
N ALA A 64 5.86 6.01 3.15
CA ALA A 64 5.21 7.23 2.64
C ALA A 64 4.51 8.01 3.77
N LEU A 65 3.78 7.32 4.65
CA LEU A 65 3.07 7.91 5.78
C LEU A 65 4.01 8.42 6.89
N GLY A 66 5.11 7.70 7.16
CA GLY A 66 6.12 8.13 8.13
C GLY A 66 6.85 9.42 7.70
N CYS A 67 6.98 9.65 6.40
CA CYS A 67 7.55 10.88 5.85
C CYS A 67 6.58 12.06 5.97
N GLU A 68 5.27 11.84 5.74
CA GLU A 68 4.23 12.86 5.98
C GLU A 68 4.15 13.29 7.45
N GLN A 69 4.15 12.34 8.39
CA GLN A 69 4.09 12.65 9.82
C GLN A 69 5.32 13.45 10.29
N ARG A 70 6.48 13.23 9.66
CA ARG A 70 7.71 13.94 9.99
C ARG A 70 7.78 15.32 9.35
N ALA A 71 7.36 15.45 8.08
CA ALA A 71 7.26 16.75 7.39
C ALA A 71 6.22 17.68 8.05
N GLY A 72 5.14 17.12 8.61
CA GLY A 72 4.17 17.86 9.41
C GLY A 72 4.74 18.39 10.73
N LYS A 73 5.56 17.59 11.43
CA LYS A 73 6.25 18.01 12.67
C LYS A 73 7.34 19.06 12.40
N GLU A 74 8.11 18.92 11.33
CA GLU A 74 9.14 19.89 10.95
C GLU A 74 8.54 21.24 10.53
N LYS A 75 7.37 21.26 9.87
CA LYS A 75 6.62 22.51 9.62
C LYS A 75 6.05 23.15 10.89
N GLN A 76 5.77 22.37 11.93
CA GLN A 76 5.22 22.87 13.19
C GLN A 76 6.32 23.38 14.15
N GLU A 77 7.56 22.91 14.00
CA GLU A 77 8.73 23.42 14.74
C GLU A 77 9.43 24.61 14.05
N GLN A 78 9.18 24.88 12.76
CA GLN A 78 9.86 25.94 11.98
C GLN A 78 9.13 27.29 11.91
N ASP A 79 7.98 27.47 12.57
CA ASP A 79 7.32 28.80 12.67
C ASP A 79 7.26 29.34 14.12
N PRO A 80 8.39 29.79 14.71
CA PRO A 80 8.38 30.54 15.95
C PRO A 80 8.26 32.04 15.63
N GLY A 81 7.05 32.53 15.36
CA GLY A 81 6.81 33.96 15.46
C GLY A 81 5.74 34.54 14.55
N ARG A 82 4.48 34.42 14.96
CA ARG A 82 3.47 35.46 14.75
C ARG A 82 2.57 35.58 15.97
N ASP A 83 2.98 36.47 16.86
CA ASP A 83 2.13 37.04 17.90
C ASP A 83 1.22 38.11 17.28
N PHE A 84 -0.10 37.90 17.34
CA PHE A 84 -1.11 38.96 17.26
C PHE A 84 -2.43 38.46 17.87
N GLY A 85 -2.66 38.85 19.14
CA GLY A 85 -3.90 39.46 19.64
C GLY A 85 -5.26 38.75 19.45
N ASN A 86 -5.85 38.37 20.59
CA ASN A 86 -7.29 38.37 20.96
C ASN A 86 -8.37 38.21 19.86
N GLU A 87 -9.04 37.05 19.85
CA GLU A 87 -10.51 36.91 19.74
C GLU A 87 -10.92 35.45 20.00
N PRO A 88 -11.86 35.15 20.93
CA PRO A 88 -12.32 33.78 21.16
C PRO A 88 -13.65 33.54 20.44
N SER A 89 -13.65 32.82 19.32
CA SER A 89 -14.92 32.26 18.81
C SER A 89 -14.79 30.90 18.10
N LEU A 90 -15.43 29.91 18.74
CA LEU A 90 -16.32 28.93 18.11
C LEU A 90 -15.74 27.85 17.16
N ARG A 91 -14.86 26.96 17.66
CA ARG A 91 -14.65 25.62 17.03
C ARG A 91 -14.34 24.50 18.03
N SER A 92 -15.12 24.39 19.10
CA SER A 92 -15.06 23.18 19.95
C SER A 92 -16.38 22.86 20.64
N GLU A 93 -17.46 22.76 19.86
CA GLU A 93 -18.66 22.03 20.27
C GLU A 93 -19.18 21.25 19.08
N LEU A 94 -18.74 20.00 18.95
CA LEU A 94 -19.46 18.90 18.29
C LEU A 94 -18.70 17.60 18.56
N ALA A 95 -18.58 17.26 19.85
CA ALA A 95 -18.26 15.91 20.28
C ALA A 95 -19.52 15.33 20.95
N ILE A 96 -20.37 14.69 20.15
CA ILE A 96 -21.55 13.95 20.62
C ILE A 96 -21.05 12.78 21.48
N ARG A 97 -21.19 12.91 22.80
CA ARG A 97 -21.01 11.82 23.77
C ARG A 97 -22.35 11.09 23.94
N ILE A 98 -22.46 9.88 23.40
CA ILE A 98 -23.55 8.95 23.73
C ILE A 98 -23.22 8.32 25.09
N GLY A 99 -23.86 8.82 26.14
CA GLY A 99 -23.77 8.29 27.50
C GLY A 99 -24.79 7.18 27.73
N ARG A 100 -24.31 6.01 28.16
CA ARG A 100 -25.11 4.91 28.71
C ARG A 100 -24.88 4.86 30.22
N ALA A 101 -25.85 5.34 31.00
CA ALA A 101 -26.10 5.04 32.42
C ALA A 101 -27.49 5.60 32.70
N GLY A 102 -28.45 4.86 33.24
CA GLY A 102 -28.35 4.20 34.54
C GLY A 102 -29.26 4.96 35.50
N LEU A 103 -30.35 4.31 35.90
CA LEU A 103 -31.42 4.81 36.77
C LEU A 103 -30.91 5.38 38.11
N GLN A 104 -31.48 6.52 38.55
CA GLN A 104 -32.07 6.76 39.90
C GLN A 104 -32.39 8.26 40.09
N PRO A 105 -33.39 8.65 40.91
CA PRO A 105 -33.05 9.03 42.29
C PRO A 105 -34.16 8.83 43.34
N GLY A 106 -33.72 8.58 44.58
CA GLY A 106 -34.55 8.74 45.77
C GLY A 106 -33.74 8.73 47.07
N LYS A 107 -33.71 9.89 47.74
CA LYS A 107 -33.39 10.18 49.16
C LYS A 107 -31.95 10.64 49.53
N HIS A 108 -31.87 11.93 49.87
CA HIS A 108 -31.01 12.55 50.91
C HIS A 108 -31.46 12.09 52.32
N PRO A 109 -30.76 12.37 53.46
CA PRO A 109 -29.78 13.44 53.78
C PRO A 109 -28.50 12.85 54.46
N ALA A 110 -27.49 13.52 55.02
CA ALA A 110 -27.26 14.83 55.62
C ALA A 110 -25.72 15.05 55.76
N GLU A 111 -25.35 16.28 56.11
CA GLU A 111 -24.27 16.70 57.04
C GLU A 111 -23.17 17.64 56.51
N ASN A 112 -23.01 18.72 57.26
CA ASN A 112 -22.27 19.95 57.00
C ASN A 112 -20.84 19.84 57.57
N GLY A 113 -19.86 20.50 56.93
CA GLY A 113 -18.52 20.69 57.52
C GLY A 113 -17.51 21.39 56.61
N GLU A 114 -17.34 22.69 56.85
CA GLU A 114 -16.34 23.70 56.43
C GLU A 114 -15.04 23.30 55.68
N PRO A 115 -14.47 24.23 54.85
CA PRO A 115 -13.34 23.97 53.95
C PRO A 115 -11.97 24.16 54.63
N TYR A 116 -11.03 23.24 54.40
CA TYR A 116 -9.63 23.40 54.87
C TYR A 116 -8.69 23.89 53.76
N GLN A 117 -8.02 25.01 54.04
CA GLN A 117 -7.00 25.65 53.22
C GLN A 117 -5.73 24.79 53.05
N ARG A 118 -5.14 24.80 51.85
CA ARG A 118 -3.87 24.12 51.55
C ARG A 118 -2.68 24.97 52.03
N ARG A 119 -2.01 24.53 53.09
CA ARG A 119 -0.81 25.14 53.68
C ARG A 119 0.41 25.00 52.74
N ARG A 120 1.05 26.12 52.39
CA ARG A 120 2.42 26.20 51.82
C ARG A 120 3.43 25.75 52.87
N GLY A 121 4.24 24.75 52.55
CA GLY A 121 5.39 24.32 53.34
C GLY A 121 6.68 24.55 52.56
N ALA A 122 7.58 25.36 53.13
CA ALA A 122 8.94 25.59 52.67
C ALA A 122 9.86 24.45 53.16
N GLY A 123 10.71 23.92 52.28
CA GLY A 123 11.80 22.99 52.61
C GLY A 123 13.18 23.66 52.41
N PRO A 124 14.24 23.17 53.09
CA PRO A 124 15.56 23.83 53.12
C PRO A 124 16.38 23.59 51.83
N PRO A 125 17.42 24.42 51.55
CA PRO A 125 18.18 24.32 50.30
C PRO A 125 19.21 23.18 50.36
N LEU A 126 19.29 22.40 49.28
CA LEU A 126 20.34 21.38 49.06
C LEU A 126 21.53 22.00 48.29
N PRO A 127 22.76 21.50 48.49
CA PRO A 127 24.00 22.15 48.05
C PRO A 127 24.24 22.03 46.54
N GLU A 128 24.94 23.03 45.98
CA GLU A 128 25.27 23.16 44.56
C GLU A 128 26.01 21.92 44.02
N GLY A 129 25.49 21.34 42.94
CA GLY A 129 26.17 20.32 42.15
C GLY A 129 27.21 20.92 41.17
N PRO A 130 28.18 20.13 40.69
CA PRO A 130 29.26 20.63 39.82
C PRO A 130 28.74 21.06 38.43
N PRO A 131 29.52 21.86 37.67
CA PRO A 131 29.04 22.50 36.45
C PRO A 131 28.66 21.47 35.37
N ALA A 132 27.62 21.82 34.62
CA ALA A 132 27.07 21.03 33.52
C ALA A 132 28.15 20.66 32.49
N PHE A 133 28.22 19.37 32.15
CA PHE A 133 28.94 18.91 30.96
C PHE A 133 28.31 19.52 29.70
N PRO A 134 29.10 20.00 28.72
CA PRO A 134 28.54 20.43 27.44
C PRO A 134 27.96 19.21 26.72
N ALA A 135 26.70 19.29 26.30
CA ALA A 135 26.06 18.28 25.46
C ALA A 135 26.85 18.12 24.13
N PRO A 136 27.00 16.90 23.59
CA PRO A 136 27.64 16.73 22.29
C PRO A 136 26.78 17.38 21.21
N ARG A 137 27.32 18.43 20.57
CA ARG A 137 26.76 19.02 19.35
C ARG A 137 27.14 18.16 18.14
N ASP A 138 26.59 16.96 18.03
CA ASP A 138 26.77 16.13 16.83
C ASP A 138 25.48 15.35 16.52
N GLY A 139 24.44 16.07 16.09
CA GLY A 139 23.15 15.49 15.70
C GLY A 139 22.65 15.85 14.30
N ALA A 140 23.37 16.69 13.55
CA ALA A 140 22.86 17.24 12.29
C ALA A 140 23.22 16.43 11.03
N ALA A 141 24.19 15.50 11.10
CA ALA A 141 24.72 14.83 9.90
C ALA A 141 24.19 13.41 9.62
N LEU A 142 23.40 12.81 10.52
CA LEU A 142 22.98 11.39 10.42
C LEU A 142 21.50 11.16 10.05
N ALA A 143 20.68 12.21 9.94
CA ALA A 143 19.25 12.07 9.63
C ALA A 143 18.98 11.84 8.12
N GLY A 144 19.81 12.40 7.24
CA GLY A 144 19.56 12.43 5.78
C GLY A 144 19.76 11.10 5.05
N SER A 145 20.76 10.30 5.44
CA SER A 145 21.04 9.01 4.79
C SER A 145 19.93 7.99 5.01
N SER A 146 19.25 8.05 6.16
CA SER A 146 18.16 7.12 6.51
C SER A 146 16.87 7.38 5.73
N SER A 147 16.52 8.64 5.46
CA SER A 147 15.30 9.01 4.73
C SER A 147 15.44 8.72 3.23
N TRP A 148 16.59 9.07 2.65
CA TRP A 148 16.87 8.77 1.24
C TRP A 148 16.93 7.27 0.97
N ARG A 149 17.60 6.50 1.84
CA ARG A 149 17.63 5.03 1.74
C ARG A 149 16.22 4.47 1.74
N ARG A 150 15.33 4.94 2.62
CA ARG A 150 13.93 4.50 2.66
C ARG A 150 13.17 4.82 1.37
N ILE A 151 13.29 6.04 0.84
CA ILE A 151 12.64 6.41 -0.43
C ILE A 151 13.15 5.55 -1.59
N MET A 152 14.45 5.24 -1.64
CA MET A 152 15.04 4.37 -2.66
C MET A 152 14.57 2.93 -2.55
N LEU A 153 14.53 2.37 -1.33
CA LEU A 153 13.95 1.04 -1.08
C LEU A 153 12.48 1.01 -1.48
N MET A 154 11.76 2.10 -1.22
CA MET A 154 10.35 2.22 -1.54
C MET A 154 10.12 2.14 -3.06
N ILE A 155 10.85 2.98 -3.81
CA ILE A 155 10.76 3.05 -5.27
C ILE A 155 11.15 1.73 -5.91
N LEU A 156 12.25 1.10 -5.45
CA LEU A 156 12.69 -0.13 -6.09
C LEU A 156 11.65 -1.23 -5.96
N ALA A 157 11.08 -1.44 -4.77
CA ALA A 157 10.13 -2.52 -4.63
C ALA A 157 8.85 -2.27 -5.42
N ILE A 158 8.35 -1.02 -5.48
CA ILE A 158 7.21 -0.68 -6.35
C ILE A 158 7.57 -1.01 -7.81
N THR A 159 8.78 -0.66 -8.25
CA THR A 159 9.26 -1.05 -9.58
C THR A 159 9.32 -2.58 -9.77
N ILE A 160 9.76 -3.35 -8.78
CA ILE A 160 9.77 -4.82 -8.90
C ILE A 160 8.35 -5.38 -8.98
N HIS A 161 7.41 -4.82 -8.22
CA HIS A 161 5.99 -5.20 -8.22
C HIS A 161 5.29 -4.92 -9.55
N ASN A 162 5.71 -3.89 -10.27
CA ASN A 162 5.19 -3.53 -11.58
C ASN A 162 5.58 -4.53 -12.69
N ILE A 163 6.58 -5.41 -12.45
CA ILE A 163 6.99 -6.44 -13.42
C ILE A 163 5.88 -7.48 -13.63
N PRO A 164 5.36 -8.16 -12.57
CA PRO A 164 4.20 -9.04 -12.68
C PRO A 164 2.99 -8.41 -13.40
N GLU A 165 2.70 -7.14 -13.15
CA GLU A 165 1.55 -6.45 -13.76
C GLU A 165 1.74 -6.24 -15.25
N GLY A 166 2.92 -5.77 -15.66
CA GLY A 166 3.29 -5.67 -17.06
C GLY A 166 3.20 -7.02 -17.76
N LEU A 167 3.78 -8.07 -17.16
CA LEU A 167 3.68 -9.44 -17.68
C LEU A 167 2.22 -9.88 -17.84
N ALA A 168 1.35 -9.62 -16.86
CA ALA A 168 -0.07 -9.96 -16.92
C ALA A 168 -0.78 -9.29 -18.10
N VAL A 169 -0.57 -7.98 -18.30
CA VAL A 169 -1.09 -7.26 -19.49
C VAL A 169 -0.58 -7.90 -20.78
N GLY A 170 0.73 -8.14 -20.86
CA GLY A 170 1.39 -8.75 -22.02
C GLY A 170 0.84 -10.11 -22.38
N VAL A 171 0.72 -11.00 -21.40
CA VAL A 171 0.17 -12.35 -21.58
C VAL A 171 -1.31 -12.28 -21.98
N GLY A 172 -2.09 -11.40 -21.37
CA GLY A 172 -3.49 -11.17 -21.74
C GLY A 172 -3.66 -10.79 -23.22
N PHE A 173 -2.85 -9.85 -23.72
CA PHE A 173 -2.85 -9.48 -25.14
C PHE A 173 -2.28 -10.58 -26.05
N GLY A 174 -1.26 -11.30 -25.60
CA GLY A 174 -0.70 -12.42 -26.37
C GLY A 174 -1.68 -13.58 -26.54
N ALA A 175 -2.56 -13.81 -25.56
CA ALA A 175 -3.52 -14.89 -25.55
C ALA A 175 -4.77 -14.64 -26.41
N ILE A 176 -4.89 -13.46 -27.06
CA ILE A 176 -6.08 -13.10 -27.84
C ILE A 176 -6.36 -14.15 -28.93
N GLY A 177 -7.59 -14.67 -28.93
CA GLY A 177 -8.06 -15.68 -29.89
C GLY A 177 -7.61 -17.11 -29.58
N LYS A 178 -6.99 -17.35 -28.42
CA LYS A 178 -6.58 -18.69 -27.97
C LYS A 178 -7.63 -19.41 -27.11
N SER A 179 -8.64 -18.69 -26.63
CA SER A 179 -9.85 -19.21 -25.95
C SER A 179 -11.04 -18.32 -26.29
N GLU A 180 -12.26 -18.79 -26.01
CA GLU A 180 -13.48 -17.99 -26.12
C GLU A 180 -13.45 -16.77 -25.18
N SER A 181 -12.94 -16.92 -23.94
CA SER A 181 -12.80 -15.77 -23.02
C SER A 181 -11.54 -14.92 -23.23
N ALA A 182 -10.55 -15.40 -24.00
CA ALA A 182 -9.32 -14.65 -24.27
C ALA A 182 -9.54 -13.69 -25.45
N THR A 183 -10.35 -12.65 -25.23
CA THR A 183 -10.74 -11.67 -26.25
C THR A 183 -9.90 -10.39 -26.17
N PHE A 184 -9.93 -9.59 -27.24
CA PHE A 184 -9.36 -8.24 -27.21
C PHE A 184 -10.02 -7.38 -26.12
N GLN A 185 -11.33 -7.54 -25.90
CA GLN A 185 -12.09 -6.85 -24.88
C GLN A 185 -11.58 -7.23 -23.47
N SER A 186 -11.38 -8.51 -23.19
CA SER A 186 -10.82 -9.00 -21.93
C SER A 186 -9.41 -8.44 -21.68
N ALA A 187 -8.51 -8.53 -22.66
CA ALA A 187 -7.16 -7.98 -22.54
C ALA A 187 -7.14 -6.46 -22.34
N ARG A 188 -8.01 -5.72 -23.04
CA ARG A 188 -8.19 -4.28 -22.85
C ARG A 188 -8.72 -3.96 -21.45
N ASN A 189 -9.71 -4.70 -20.98
CA ASN A 189 -10.32 -4.48 -19.66
C ASN A 189 -9.30 -4.74 -18.54
N LEU A 190 -8.46 -5.78 -18.68
CA LEU A 190 -7.31 -6.04 -17.81
C LEU A 190 -6.34 -4.85 -17.79
N ALA A 191 -5.94 -4.35 -18.96
CA ALA A 191 -5.02 -3.22 -19.07
C ALA A 191 -5.58 -1.94 -18.45
N ILE A 192 -6.88 -1.68 -18.62
CA ILE A 192 -7.57 -0.56 -17.97
C ILE A 192 -7.60 -0.76 -16.45
N GLY A 193 -7.92 -1.98 -15.98
CA GLY A 193 -7.95 -2.32 -14.56
C GLY A 193 -6.60 -2.05 -13.88
N ILE A 194 -5.51 -2.53 -14.49
CA ILE A 194 -4.13 -2.29 -14.05
C ILE A 194 -3.81 -0.79 -14.11
N GLY A 195 -4.13 -0.09 -15.20
CA GLY A 195 -3.93 1.36 -15.29
C GLY A 195 -4.63 2.17 -14.19
N ILE A 196 -5.81 1.72 -13.71
CA ILE A 196 -6.55 2.40 -12.64
C ILE A 196 -5.84 2.30 -11.30
N GLN A 197 -5.25 1.15 -10.96
CA GLN A 197 -4.53 0.95 -9.68
C GLN A 197 -3.12 1.55 -9.70
N ASN A 198 -2.50 1.69 -10.88
CA ASN A 198 -1.14 2.24 -11.00
C ASN A 198 -1.12 3.75 -10.72
N PHE A 199 -2.27 4.42 -10.80
CA PHE A 199 -2.37 5.83 -10.40
C PHE A 199 -2.14 6.03 -8.89
N PRO A 200 -2.87 5.35 -7.98
CA PRO A 200 -2.52 5.31 -6.56
C PRO A 200 -1.06 4.94 -6.26
N GLU A 201 -0.48 3.97 -6.98
CA GLU A 201 0.89 3.51 -6.74
C GLU A 201 1.94 4.53 -7.18
N GLY A 202 1.76 5.15 -8.34
CA GLY A 202 2.61 6.26 -8.81
C GLY A 202 2.57 7.46 -7.86
N LEU A 203 1.42 7.71 -7.21
CA LEU A 203 1.31 8.71 -6.15
C LEU A 203 2.06 8.30 -4.87
N ALA A 204 2.05 7.01 -4.51
CA ALA A 204 2.80 6.49 -3.37
C ALA A 204 4.32 6.70 -3.53
N VAL A 205 4.83 6.75 -4.77
CA VAL A 205 6.22 7.16 -5.07
C VAL A 205 6.39 8.68 -5.08
N SER A 206 5.45 9.40 -5.69
CA SER A 206 5.58 10.84 -5.93
C SER A 206 5.48 11.67 -4.64
N LEU A 207 4.59 11.31 -3.71
CA LEU A 207 4.35 12.10 -2.50
C LEU A 207 5.56 12.12 -1.54
N PRO A 208 6.25 11.00 -1.26
CA PRO A 208 7.44 11.03 -0.41
C PRO A 208 8.62 11.79 -1.03
N LEU A 209 8.79 11.73 -2.36
CA LEU A 209 9.79 12.53 -3.07
C LEU A 209 9.49 14.02 -2.97
N ARG A 210 8.22 14.42 -3.08
CA ARG A 210 7.79 15.79 -2.86
C ARG A 210 8.04 16.24 -1.42
N GLY A 211 7.77 15.37 -0.44
CA GLY A 211 8.08 15.59 0.98
C GLY A 211 9.57 15.75 1.25
N ALA A 212 10.43 15.06 0.49
CA ALA A 212 11.89 15.18 0.55
C ALA A 212 12.46 16.43 -0.16
N GLY A 213 11.59 17.34 -0.65
CA GLY A 213 11.99 18.62 -1.23
C GLY A 213 12.09 18.65 -2.76
N PHE A 214 11.77 17.57 -3.47
CA PHE A 214 11.72 17.59 -4.94
C PHE A 214 10.59 18.49 -5.44
N SER A 215 10.75 19.11 -6.62
CA SER A 215 9.65 19.85 -7.25
C SER A 215 8.51 18.90 -7.62
N THR A 216 7.27 19.40 -7.63
CA THR A 216 6.07 18.60 -7.99
C THR A 216 6.27 17.86 -9.31
N TRP A 217 6.86 18.51 -10.30
CA TRP A 217 7.12 17.94 -11.62
C TRP A 217 8.17 16.82 -11.59
N LYS A 218 9.27 17.00 -10.83
CA LYS A 218 10.29 15.95 -10.69
C LYS A 218 9.76 14.74 -9.95
N ALA A 219 9.03 14.97 -8.86
CA ALA A 219 8.41 13.90 -8.08
C ALA A 219 7.41 13.10 -8.91
N PHE A 220 6.56 13.79 -9.67
CA PHE A 220 5.64 13.17 -10.63
C PHE A 220 6.37 12.31 -11.67
N TRP A 221 7.43 12.83 -12.30
CA TRP A 221 8.19 12.06 -13.28
C TRP A 221 8.84 10.81 -12.69
N TYR A 222 9.38 10.87 -11.47
CA TYR A 222 9.90 9.69 -10.81
C TYR A 222 8.82 8.66 -10.48
N GLY A 223 7.61 9.11 -10.12
CA GLY A 223 6.43 8.24 -10.00
C GLY A 223 6.15 7.51 -11.32
N GLN A 224 6.05 8.23 -12.43
CA GLN A 224 5.81 7.61 -13.74
C GLN A 224 6.94 6.69 -14.18
N LEU A 225 8.21 7.06 -13.94
CA LEU A 225 9.37 6.26 -14.29
C LEU A 225 9.41 4.94 -13.52
N SER A 226 8.88 4.89 -12.30
CA SER A 226 8.80 3.66 -11.52
C SER A 226 7.88 2.60 -12.14
N GLY A 227 6.89 3.01 -12.95
CA GLY A 227 5.99 2.15 -13.73
C GLY A 227 6.47 1.84 -15.16
N MET A 228 7.58 2.44 -15.62
CA MET A 228 8.10 2.24 -16.99
C MET A 228 8.56 0.80 -17.25
N VAL A 229 8.66 -0.03 -16.22
CA VAL A 229 8.96 -1.45 -16.34
C VAL A 229 7.76 -2.24 -16.88
N GLU A 230 6.52 -1.75 -16.71
CA GLU A 230 5.32 -2.48 -17.14
C GLU A 230 5.25 -2.65 -18.66
N PRO A 231 5.48 -1.63 -19.52
CA PRO A 231 5.47 -1.83 -20.96
C PRO A 231 6.57 -2.79 -21.43
N LEU A 232 7.73 -2.78 -20.76
CA LEU A 232 8.85 -3.66 -21.09
C LEU A 232 8.51 -5.11 -20.73
N ALA A 233 7.99 -5.32 -19.52
CA ALA A 233 7.52 -6.62 -19.04
C ALA A 233 6.33 -7.12 -19.89
N GLY A 234 5.42 -6.24 -20.30
CA GLY A 234 4.29 -6.59 -21.17
C GLY A 234 4.71 -7.02 -22.56
N LEU A 235 5.72 -6.38 -23.15
CA LEU A 235 6.29 -6.85 -24.42
C LEU A 235 6.90 -8.25 -24.28
N LEU A 236 7.63 -8.51 -23.19
CA LEU A 236 8.19 -9.82 -22.89
C LEU A 236 7.10 -10.87 -22.66
N GLY A 237 6.04 -10.52 -21.93
CA GLY A 237 4.87 -11.37 -21.70
C GLY A 237 4.19 -11.76 -23.01
N ALA A 238 3.89 -10.78 -23.87
CA ALA A 238 3.29 -11.03 -25.18
C ALA A 238 4.18 -11.90 -26.07
N LEU A 239 5.50 -11.67 -26.07
CA LEU A 239 6.45 -12.49 -26.83
C LEU A 239 6.52 -13.93 -26.30
N ALA A 240 6.52 -14.11 -24.98
CA ALA A 240 6.53 -15.43 -24.36
C ALA A 240 5.33 -16.28 -24.77
N VAL A 241 4.15 -15.65 -24.89
CA VAL A 241 2.93 -16.32 -25.39
C VAL A 241 3.10 -16.83 -26.82
N VAL A 242 3.64 -15.99 -27.72
CA VAL A 242 3.83 -16.36 -29.13
C VAL A 242 4.80 -17.54 -29.27
N LEU A 243 5.81 -17.63 -28.42
CA LEU A 243 6.83 -18.67 -28.48
C LEU A 243 6.41 -19.99 -27.83
N ALA A 244 5.41 -19.98 -26.92
CA ALA A 244 5.10 -21.12 -26.07
C ALA A 244 3.58 -21.29 -25.85
N GLU A 245 2.83 -21.45 -26.94
CA GLU A 245 1.36 -21.61 -26.91
C GLU A 245 0.85 -22.74 -25.97
N PRO A 246 1.48 -23.94 -25.91
CA PRO A 246 1.08 -24.97 -24.94
C PRO A 246 1.32 -24.59 -23.47
N LEU A 247 2.17 -23.58 -23.22
CA LEU A 247 2.48 -23.08 -21.89
C LEU A 247 1.49 -22.00 -21.44
N LEU A 248 0.53 -21.59 -22.27
CA LEU A 248 -0.36 -20.47 -21.96
C LEU A 248 -1.17 -20.63 -20.67
N PRO A 249 -1.80 -21.79 -20.39
CA PRO A 249 -2.51 -21.98 -19.12
C PRO A 249 -1.58 -21.87 -17.91
N TYR A 250 -0.33 -22.30 -18.04
CA TYR A 250 0.70 -22.16 -17.00
C TYR A 250 1.10 -20.70 -16.82
N ALA A 251 1.29 -19.95 -17.92
CA ALA A 251 1.72 -18.56 -17.89
C ALA A 251 0.64 -17.62 -17.30
N LEU A 252 -0.63 -17.81 -17.70
CA LEU A 252 -1.75 -17.07 -17.12
C LEU A 252 -1.96 -17.44 -15.65
N GLY A 253 -1.87 -18.73 -15.31
CA GLY A 253 -1.88 -19.19 -13.92
C GLY A 253 -0.75 -18.55 -13.10
N PHE A 254 0.47 -18.52 -13.64
CA PHE A 254 1.64 -17.89 -13.02
C PHE A 254 1.42 -16.40 -12.75
N ALA A 255 0.95 -15.64 -13.74
CA ALA A 255 0.66 -14.23 -13.56
C ALA A 255 -0.40 -13.99 -12.47
N ALA A 256 -1.47 -14.80 -12.45
CA ALA A 256 -2.49 -14.71 -11.41
C ALA A 256 -1.97 -15.07 -10.02
N GLY A 257 -1.15 -16.12 -9.92
CA GLY A 257 -0.55 -16.56 -8.65
C GLY A 257 0.39 -15.52 -8.06
N ALA A 258 1.24 -14.92 -8.89
CA ALA A 258 2.10 -13.82 -8.48
C ALA A 258 1.28 -12.62 -7.97
N MET A 259 0.25 -12.20 -8.71
CA MET A 259 -0.59 -11.06 -8.34
C MET A 259 -1.39 -11.31 -7.05
N VAL A 260 -1.94 -12.51 -6.86
CA VAL A 260 -2.65 -12.87 -5.63
C VAL A 260 -1.70 -12.92 -4.43
N TYR A 261 -0.49 -13.45 -4.59
CA TYR A 261 0.51 -13.49 -3.51
C TYR A 261 0.84 -12.07 -3.01
N VAL A 262 1.18 -11.15 -3.92
CA VAL A 262 1.45 -9.73 -3.61
C VAL A 262 0.30 -9.11 -2.81
N VAL A 263 -0.95 -9.34 -3.23
CA VAL A 263 -2.10 -8.76 -2.52
C VAL A 263 -2.21 -9.30 -1.10
N MET A 264 -1.97 -10.61 -0.92
CA MET A 264 -2.15 -11.29 0.35
C MET A 264 -1.01 -11.05 1.34
N ASP A 265 0.23 -10.99 0.87
CA ASP A 265 1.42 -10.85 1.73
C ASP A 265 1.78 -9.39 2.00
N ASP A 266 1.57 -8.51 1.01
CA ASP A 266 1.95 -7.10 1.13
C ASP A 266 0.74 -6.18 1.33
N ILE A 267 -0.17 -6.11 0.36
CA ILE A 267 -1.15 -5.02 0.28
C ILE A 267 -2.18 -5.09 1.41
N ILE A 268 -2.77 -6.26 1.65
CA ILE A 268 -3.80 -6.42 2.69
C ILE A 268 -3.19 -6.23 4.09
N PRO A 269 -2.11 -6.94 4.48
CA PRO A 269 -1.51 -6.78 5.79
C PRO A 269 -1.08 -5.33 6.06
N GLU A 270 -0.47 -4.66 5.09
CA GLU A 270 -0.02 -3.28 5.22
C GLU A 270 -1.18 -2.30 5.46
N ALA A 271 -2.29 -2.51 4.76
CA ALA A 271 -3.46 -1.65 4.95
C ALA A 271 -4.10 -1.83 6.34
N GLN A 272 -3.98 -3.03 6.93
CA GLN A 272 -4.45 -3.30 8.29
C GLN A 272 -3.52 -2.70 9.35
N THR A 273 -2.20 -2.78 9.18
CA THR A 273 -1.21 -2.21 10.12
C THR A 273 -1.19 -0.68 10.09
N SER A 274 -1.56 -0.06 8.97
CA SER A 274 -1.61 1.40 8.77
C SER A 274 -2.80 2.11 9.47
N GLY A 275 -3.58 1.41 10.30
CA GLY A 275 -4.66 2.00 11.12
C GLY A 275 -5.99 2.25 10.39
N ASN A 276 -6.05 1.99 9.08
CA ASN A 276 -7.24 2.20 8.24
C ASN A 276 -7.89 0.88 7.78
N GLY A 277 -7.67 -0.22 8.50
CA GLY A 277 -8.04 -1.57 8.07
C GLY A 277 -9.49 -1.74 7.59
N LYS A 278 -10.48 -1.15 8.29
CA LYS A 278 -11.89 -1.21 7.86
C LYS A 278 -12.16 -0.47 6.56
N LEU A 279 -11.54 0.70 6.38
CA LEU A 279 -11.66 1.47 5.14
C LEU A 279 -11.03 0.69 4.00
N ALA A 280 -9.83 0.15 4.21
CA ALA A 280 -9.11 -0.67 3.25
C ALA A 280 -9.92 -1.90 2.81
N SER A 281 -10.60 -2.58 3.73
CA SER A 281 -11.49 -3.70 3.39
C SER A 281 -12.65 -3.25 2.49
N TRP A 282 -13.35 -2.17 2.83
CA TRP A 282 -14.45 -1.65 2.00
C TRP A 282 -13.98 -1.16 0.63
N THR A 283 -12.84 -0.48 0.55
CA THR A 283 -12.26 -0.04 -0.73
C THR A 283 -11.76 -1.22 -1.55
N SER A 284 -11.31 -2.30 -0.92
CA SER A 284 -10.97 -3.56 -1.61
C SER A 284 -12.19 -4.19 -2.25
N ILE A 285 -13.33 -4.25 -1.53
CA ILE A 285 -14.61 -4.73 -2.08
C ILE A 285 -15.07 -3.83 -3.23
N LEU A 286 -15.03 -2.51 -3.08
CA LEU A 286 -15.38 -1.58 -4.14
C LEU A 286 -14.51 -1.80 -5.38
N GLY A 287 -13.19 -1.89 -5.22
CA GLY A 287 -12.27 -2.15 -6.32
C GLY A 287 -12.47 -3.53 -6.96
N PHE A 288 -12.91 -4.52 -6.20
CA PHE A 288 -13.27 -5.84 -6.73
C PHE A 288 -14.54 -5.75 -7.59
N VAL A 289 -15.58 -5.08 -7.11
CA VAL A 289 -16.84 -4.86 -7.85
C VAL A 289 -16.59 -4.05 -9.12
N VAL A 290 -15.78 -2.99 -9.05
CA VAL A 290 -15.41 -2.17 -10.21
C VAL A 290 -14.75 -3.04 -11.27
N MET A 291 -13.73 -3.83 -10.91
CA MET A 291 -13.03 -4.67 -11.87
C MET A 291 -13.93 -5.79 -12.43
N MET A 292 -14.73 -6.45 -11.59
CA MET A 292 -15.72 -7.43 -12.05
C MET A 292 -16.71 -6.80 -13.03
N SER A 293 -17.16 -5.56 -12.76
CA SER A 293 -18.07 -4.83 -13.65
C SER A 293 -17.39 -4.41 -14.95
N LEU A 294 -16.09 -4.07 -14.92
CA LEU A 294 -15.32 -3.80 -16.12
C LEU A 294 -15.17 -5.05 -16.97
N ASP A 295 -14.82 -6.19 -16.37
CA ASP A 295 -14.58 -7.43 -17.09
C ASP A 295 -15.88 -8.04 -17.64
N VAL A 296 -16.92 -8.16 -16.82
CA VAL A 296 -18.22 -8.75 -17.19
C VAL A 296 -19.13 -7.76 -17.94
N GLY A 297 -19.08 -6.48 -17.59
CA GLY A 297 -20.01 -5.46 -18.10
C GLY A 297 -19.52 -4.72 -19.35
N LEU A 298 -18.21 -4.70 -19.61
CA LEU A 298 -17.63 -4.17 -20.86
C LEU A 298 -17.06 -5.26 -21.76
N GLY A 299 -17.30 -6.53 -21.41
CA GLY A 299 -17.01 -7.74 -22.18
C GLY A 299 -18.19 -8.10 -23.07
#